data_AF-A0A1G9IVB8-F1
#
_entry.id   AF-A0A1G9IVB8-F1
#
_cell.length_a   1.000
_cell.length_b   1.000
_cell.length_c   1.000
_cell.angle_alpha   90.00
_cell.angle_beta   90.00
_cell.angle_gamma   90.00
#
_symmetry.space_group_name_H-M   'P 1'
#
loop_
_entity.id
_entity.type
_entity.pdbx_description
1 polymer ?
#
loop_
_entity_poly.entity_id
_entity_poly.type
_entity_poly.pdbx_seq_one_letter_code
_entity_poly.pdbx_strand_id
1 'polypeptide(L)'
;MKKVFIATICFLLLFTNISFANTINISDSVKDIDMVSNRMYIIIKQITGDDPLDVDELNRDIKFCESILSTRGKKLSDIYSKNPTVEVSRNCAALLYTISLYEIGLTSIRMYIRDDSKAEYFIEACASYQEGRASLNVFKHKYRNYPTTQSKPKKEKFLCH
;
A
#
# COMPACT_ATOMS: atom_id res chain seq x y z
N MET A 1 -33.68 14.95 34.00
CA MET A 1 -33.57 14.02 32.85
C MET A 1 -33.02 14.62 31.55
N LYS A 2 -32.88 15.96 31.40
CA LYS A 2 -32.35 16.57 30.15
C LYS A 2 -30.82 16.44 29.97
N LYS A 3 -30.06 16.42 31.08
CA LYS A 3 -28.58 16.39 31.05
C LYS A 3 -28.01 15.02 30.60
N VAL A 4 -28.71 13.93 30.92
CA VAL A 4 -28.31 12.57 30.50
C VAL A 4 -28.49 12.40 28.99
N PHE A 5 -29.57 12.96 28.42
CA PHE A 5 -29.86 12.88 26.99
C PHE A 5 -28.80 13.59 26.13
N ILE A 6 -28.32 14.75 26.59
CA ILE A 6 -27.25 15.50 25.91
C ILE A 6 -25.92 14.72 25.95
N ALA A 7 -25.60 14.10 27.09
CA ALA A 7 -24.39 13.29 27.21
C ALA A 7 -24.41 12.05 26.29
N THR A 8 -25.56 11.37 26.16
CA THR A 8 -25.71 10.22 25.26
C THR A 8 -25.60 10.63 23.78
N ILE A 9 -26.13 11.81 23.40
CA ILE A 9 -26.00 12.35 22.03
C ILE A 9 -24.55 12.72 21.72
N CYS A 10 -23.83 13.37 22.64
CA CYS A 10 -22.41 13.67 22.47
C CYS A 10 -21.56 12.39 22.36
N PHE A 11 -21.91 11.36 23.12
CA PHE A 11 -21.26 10.05 23.00
C PHE A 11 -21.50 9.45 21.62
N LEU A 12 -22.75 9.42 21.14
CA LEU A 12 -23.09 8.90 19.80
C LEU A 12 -22.41 9.67 18.66
N LEU A 13 -22.29 11.00 18.76
CA LEU A 13 -21.63 11.84 17.75
C LEU A 13 -20.12 11.65 17.67
N LEU A 14 -19.47 11.20 18.75
CA LEU A 14 -18.04 10.87 18.75
C LEU A 14 -17.75 9.53 18.03
N PHE A 15 -18.74 8.65 17.85
CA PHE A 15 -18.55 7.33 17.24
C PHE A 15 -19.01 7.22 15.77
N THR A 16 -19.66 8.23 15.18
CA THR A 16 -20.32 8.08 13.86
C THR A 16 -19.56 8.62 12.65
N ASN A 17 -18.31 9.08 12.75
CA ASN A 17 -17.46 9.28 11.58
C ASN A 17 -16.52 8.10 11.39
N ILE A 18 -17.08 6.90 11.21
CA ILE A 18 -16.27 5.77 10.74
C ILE A 18 -15.77 6.15 9.35
N SER A 19 -14.46 6.36 9.27
CA SER A 19 -13.71 6.77 8.09
C SER A 19 -13.61 5.61 7.08
N PHE A 20 -14.76 5.14 6.59
CA PHE A 20 -14.86 4.04 5.64
C PHE A 20 -14.10 4.37 4.34
N ALA A 21 -14.14 5.62 3.88
CA ALA A 21 -13.42 6.06 2.68
C ALA A 21 -11.89 5.93 2.82
N ASN A 22 -11.31 6.31 3.97
CA ASN A 22 -9.86 6.19 4.18
C ASN A 22 -9.44 4.74 4.36
N THR A 23 -10.29 3.92 4.97
CA THR A 23 -10.03 2.48 5.13
C THR A 23 -9.97 1.78 3.77
N ILE A 24 -10.88 2.11 2.84
CA ILE A 24 -10.87 1.60 1.45
C ILE A 24 -9.58 2.03 0.73
N ASN A 25 -9.18 3.30 0.84
CA ASN A 25 -7.97 3.80 0.18
C ASN A 25 -6.67 3.18 0.70
N ILE A 26 -6.59 2.88 2.01
CA ILE A 26 -5.45 2.19 2.60
C ILE A 26 -5.39 0.73 2.14
N SER A 27 -6.53 0.02 2.14
CA SER A 27 -6.61 -1.36 1.68
C SER A 27 -6.16 -1.51 0.22
N ASP A 28 -6.61 -0.60 -0.65
CA ASP A 28 -6.20 -0.59 -2.07
C ASP A 28 -4.70 -0.33 -2.21
N SER A 29 -4.14 0.56 -1.38
CA SER A 29 -2.70 0.82 -1.36
C SER A 29 -1.91 -0.42 -0.93
N VAL A 30 -2.38 -1.15 0.10
CA VAL A 30 -1.74 -2.40 0.55
C VAL A 30 -1.74 -3.45 -0.56
N LYS A 31 -2.85 -3.62 -1.28
CA LYS A 31 -2.95 -4.58 -2.38
C LYS A 31 -1.99 -4.26 -3.52
N ASP A 32 -1.91 -3.00 -3.92
CA ASP A 32 -1.04 -2.57 -5.01
C ASP A 32 0.44 -2.65 -4.63
N ILE A 33 0.78 -2.30 -3.38
CA ILE A 33 2.14 -2.47 -2.85
C ILE A 33 2.51 -3.97 -2.76
N ASP A 34 1.56 -4.85 -2.44
CA ASP A 34 1.78 -6.31 -2.47
C ASP A 34 2.05 -6.84 -3.88
N MET A 35 1.37 -6.29 -4.89
CA MET A 35 1.68 -6.59 -6.29
C MET A 35 3.11 -6.18 -6.65
N VAL A 36 3.57 -5.01 -6.20
CA VAL A 36 4.96 -4.58 -6.39
C VAL A 36 5.93 -5.51 -5.67
N SER A 37 5.65 -5.89 -4.42
CA SER A 37 6.47 -6.86 -3.66
C SER A 37 6.64 -8.18 -4.42
N ASN A 38 5.54 -8.72 -4.96
CA ASN A 38 5.58 -9.97 -5.72
C ASN A 38 6.35 -9.83 -7.05
N ARG A 39 6.20 -8.70 -7.75
CA ARG A 39 6.97 -8.44 -8.97
C ARG A 39 8.45 -8.25 -8.69
N MET A 40 8.81 -7.52 -7.65
CA MET A 40 10.20 -7.34 -7.25
C MET A 40 10.86 -8.67 -6.88
N TYR A 41 10.11 -9.58 -6.24
CA TYR A 41 10.58 -10.96 -6.03
C TYR A 41 10.88 -11.69 -7.34
N ILE A 42 10.00 -11.57 -8.35
CA ILE A 42 10.22 -12.17 -9.67
C ILE A 42 11.49 -11.58 -10.32
N ILE A 43 11.66 -10.25 -10.28
CA ILE A 43 12.86 -9.58 -10.82
C ILE A 43 14.13 -10.10 -10.14
N ILE A 44 14.14 -10.18 -8.80
CA ILE A 44 15.27 -10.74 -8.04
C ILE A 44 15.55 -12.19 -8.49
N LYS A 45 14.51 -12.99 -8.67
CA LYS A 45 14.65 -14.39 -9.10
C LYS A 45 15.20 -14.51 -10.51
N GLN A 46 14.79 -13.65 -11.43
CA GLN A 46 15.33 -13.58 -12.80
C GLN A 46 16.82 -13.24 -12.78
N ILE A 47 17.23 -12.27 -11.95
CA ILE A 47 18.65 -11.89 -11.81
C ILE A 47 19.50 -13.04 -11.29
N THR A 48 18.99 -13.81 -10.32
CA THR A 48 19.69 -14.98 -9.76
C THR A 48 19.51 -16.27 -10.57
N GLY A 49 18.75 -16.22 -11.67
CA GLY A 49 18.43 -17.39 -12.48
C GLY A 49 19.58 -17.80 -13.40
N ASP A 50 19.47 -19.00 -13.96
CA ASP A 50 20.44 -19.52 -14.93
C ASP A 50 20.14 -19.05 -16.37
N ASP A 51 18.94 -18.51 -16.61
CA ASP A 51 18.51 -18.01 -17.92
C ASP A 51 19.17 -16.65 -18.23
N PRO A 52 19.49 -16.35 -19.52
CA PRO A 52 19.98 -15.04 -19.92
C PRO A 52 19.01 -13.92 -19.52
N LEU A 53 19.55 -12.84 -18.95
CA LEU A 53 18.76 -11.72 -18.47
C LEU A 53 18.17 -10.88 -19.62
N ASP A 54 16.85 -10.79 -19.71
CA ASP A 54 16.19 -9.79 -20.59
C ASP A 54 16.13 -8.42 -19.89
N VAL A 55 17.17 -7.62 -20.11
CA VAL A 55 17.32 -6.28 -19.53
C VAL A 55 16.16 -5.34 -19.91
N ASP A 56 15.59 -5.48 -21.11
CA ASP A 56 14.50 -4.61 -21.57
C ASP A 56 13.20 -4.97 -20.86
N GLU A 57 12.91 -6.26 -20.70
CA GLU A 57 11.79 -6.74 -19.89
C GLU A 57 11.91 -6.28 -18.43
N LEU A 58 13.08 -6.48 -17.81
CA LEU A 58 13.30 -6.05 -16.43
C LEU A 58 13.10 -4.53 -16.28
N ASN A 59 13.61 -3.72 -17.21
CA ASN A 59 13.41 -2.27 -17.17
C ASN A 59 11.93 -1.86 -17.32
N ARG A 60 11.14 -2.58 -18.13
CA ARG A 60 9.69 -2.35 -18.22
C ARG A 60 8.99 -2.67 -16.90
N ASP A 61 9.34 -3.80 -16.29
CA ASP A 61 8.76 -4.23 -15.01
C ASP A 61 9.13 -3.28 -13.86
N ILE A 62 10.37 -2.79 -13.82
CA ILE A 62 10.81 -1.78 -12.84
C ILE A 62 9.97 -0.50 -13.01
N LYS A 63 9.85 0.03 -14.24
CA LYS A 63 9.05 1.25 -14.50
C LYS A 63 7.59 1.08 -14.11
N PHE A 64 7.02 -0.09 -14.38
CA PHE A 64 5.66 -0.41 -13.98
C PHE A 64 5.50 -0.36 -12.45
N CYS A 65 6.44 -0.98 -11.72
CA CYS A 65 6.44 -0.96 -10.25
C CYS A 65 6.58 0.48 -9.72
N GLU A 66 7.52 1.27 -10.25
CA GLU A 66 7.70 2.67 -9.86
C GLU A 66 6.44 3.52 -10.09
N SER A 67 5.72 3.29 -11.19
CA SER A 67 4.46 4.00 -11.47
C SER A 67 3.38 3.73 -10.41
N ILE A 68 3.28 2.47 -9.97
CA ILE A 68 2.34 2.08 -8.90
C ILE A 68 2.76 2.73 -7.58
N LEU A 69 4.04 2.60 -7.20
CA LEU A 69 4.58 3.16 -5.97
C LEU A 69 4.39 4.68 -5.91
N SER A 70 4.72 5.40 -6.98
CA SER A 70 4.52 6.85 -7.07
C SER A 70 3.04 7.24 -6.93
N THR A 71 2.15 6.54 -7.62
CA THR A 71 0.70 6.78 -7.56
C THR A 71 0.16 6.58 -6.14
N ARG A 72 0.56 5.49 -5.48
CA ARG A 72 0.11 5.16 -4.12
C ARG A 72 0.77 6.05 -3.07
N GLY A 73 2.05 6.38 -3.23
CA GLY A 73 2.77 7.33 -2.39
C GLY A 73 2.08 8.69 -2.37
N LYS A 74 1.71 9.23 -3.54
CA LYS A 74 0.95 10.48 -3.63
C LYS A 74 -0.39 10.40 -2.90
N LYS A 75 -1.18 9.36 -3.15
CA LYS A 75 -2.49 9.17 -2.47
C LYS A 75 -2.34 9.07 -0.95
N LEU A 76 -1.34 8.36 -0.46
CA LEU A 76 -1.10 8.21 0.98
C LEU A 76 -0.66 9.54 1.62
N SER A 77 0.20 10.32 0.95
CA SER A 77 0.60 11.66 1.39
C SER A 77 -0.58 12.64 1.40
N ASP A 78 -1.46 12.57 0.39
CA ASP A 78 -2.68 13.38 0.33
C ASP A 78 -3.65 13.04 1.47
N ILE A 79 -3.75 11.76 1.87
CA ILE A 79 -4.53 11.34 3.04
C ILE A 79 -3.88 11.85 4.33
N TYR A 80 -2.55 11.69 4.44
CA TYR A 80 -1.78 12.09 5.60
C TYR A 80 -1.89 13.59 5.92
N SER A 81 -1.96 14.44 4.89
CA SER A 81 -2.03 15.90 5.02
C SER A 81 -3.42 16.46 5.36
N LYS A 82 -4.50 15.66 5.27
CA LYS A 82 -5.89 16.12 5.43
C LYS A 82 -6.46 15.93 6.84
N ASN A 83 -5.66 16.24 7.87
CA ASN A 83 -6.02 16.06 9.29
C ASN A 83 -6.60 14.66 9.60
N PRO A 84 -5.90 13.58 9.24
CA PRO A 84 -6.32 12.22 9.53
C PRO A 84 -6.40 11.93 11.04
N THR A 85 -7.09 10.84 11.40
CA THR A 85 -7.00 10.29 12.76
C THR A 85 -5.58 9.78 13.03
N VAL A 86 -5.19 9.69 14.30
CA VAL A 86 -3.86 9.16 14.70
C VAL A 86 -3.55 7.80 14.08
N GLU A 87 -4.54 6.92 14.02
CA GLU A 87 -4.39 5.61 13.38
C GLU A 87 -4.12 5.72 11.88
N VAL A 88 -4.87 6.57 11.17
CA VAL A 88 -4.69 6.79 9.73
C VAL A 88 -3.32 7.43 9.46
N SER A 89 -2.89 8.41 10.26
CA SER A 89 -1.54 8.99 10.16
C SER A 89 -0.46 7.93 10.27
N ARG A 90 -0.56 7.07 11.29
CA ARG A 90 0.40 5.98 11.51
C ARG A 90 0.43 5.00 10.35
N ASN A 91 -0.74 4.58 9.85
CA ASN A 91 -0.82 3.65 8.72
C ASN A 91 -0.23 4.26 7.44
N CYS A 92 -0.54 5.54 7.13
CA CYS A 92 0.01 6.24 5.99
C CYS A 92 1.54 6.38 6.08
N ALA A 93 2.07 6.80 7.23
CA ALA A 93 3.52 6.96 7.42
C ALA A 93 4.27 5.63 7.25
N ALA A 94 3.75 4.54 7.82
CA ALA A 94 4.36 3.23 7.70
C ALA A 94 4.27 2.64 6.28
N LEU A 95 3.17 2.90 5.56
CA LEU A 95 3.07 2.51 4.15
C LEU A 95 3.96 3.35 3.24
N LEU A 96 4.13 4.66 3.53
CA LEU A 96 5.10 5.51 2.83
C LEU A 96 6.53 5.01 3.05
N TYR A 97 6.90 4.65 4.27
CA TYR A 97 8.18 4.00 4.56
C TYR A 97 8.35 2.68 3.77
N THR A 98 7.30 1.86 3.71
CA THR A 98 7.30 0.62 2.92
C THR A 98 7.51 0.88 1.44
N ILE A 99 6.87 1.92 0.88
CA ILE A 99 7.07 2.36 -0.50
C ILE A 99 8.54 2.75 -0.73
N SER A 100 9.12 3.57 0.16
CA SER A 100 10.51 4.01 0.02
C SER A 100 11.50 2.85 0.01
N LEU A 101 11.28 1.81 0.82
CA LEU A 101 12.11 0.59 0.79
C LEU A 101 12.06 -0.10 -0.58
N TYR A 102 10.87 -0.24 -1.17
CA TYR A 102 10.76 -0.81 -2.51
C TYR A 102 11.37 0.11 -3.59
N GLU A 103 11.24 1.43 -3.48
CA GLU A 103 11.88 2.38 -4.41
C GLU A 103 13.41 2.32 -4.36
N ILE A 104 13.99 2.23 -3.16
CA ILE A 104 15.44 1.99 -2.98
C ILE A 104 15.84 0.68 -3.63
N GLY A 105 15.07 -0.38 -3.37
CA GLY A 105 15.35 -1.69 -3.93
C GLY A 105 15.32 -1.71 -5.46
N LEU A 106 14.30 -1.12 -6.09
CA LEU A 106 14.17 -1.01 -7.55
C LEU A 106 15.30 -0.16 -8.15
N THR A 107 15.69 0.92 -7.47
CA THR A 107 16.83 1.76 -7.88
C THR A 107 18.13 0.96 -7.86
N SER A 108 18.36 0.19 -6.80
CA SER A 108 19.56 -0.63 -6.63
C SER A 108 19.61 -1.78 -7.65
N ILE A 109 18.47 -2.41 -7.95
CA ILE A 109 18.34 -3.36 -9.08
C ILE A 109 18.79 -2.70 -10.39
N ARG A 110 18.31 -1.48 -10.68
CA ARG A 110 18.67 -0.77 -11.91
C ARG A 110 20.16 -0.44 -11.97
N MET A 111 20.78 -0.08 -10.84
CA MET A 111 22.22 0.15 -10.78
C MET A 111 23.01 -1.12 -11.06
N TYR A 112 22.60 -2.25 -10.47
CA TYR A 112 23.22 -3.54 -10.70
C TYR A 112 23.11 -4.01 -12.16
N ILE A 113 21.91 -3.93 -12.76
CA ILE A 113 21.71 -4.35 -14.16
C ILE A 113 22.54 -3.50 -15.14
N ARG A 114 22.89 -2.26 -14.78
CA ARG A 114 23.74 -1.39 -15.58
C ARG A 114 25.23 -1.78 -15.47
N ASP A 115 25.64 -2.28 -14.31
CA ASP A 115 27.03 -2.59 -13.98
C ASP A 115 27.05 -3.74 -12.96
N ASP A 116 27.08 -4.96 -13.47
CA ASP A 116 26.95 -6.20 -12.69
C ASP A 116 28.20 -6.50 -11.84
N SER A 117 29.29 -5.77 -12.06
CA SER A 117 30.48 -5.81 -11.20
C SER A 117 30.22 -5.23 -9.81
N LYS A 118 29.17 -4.41 -9.65
CA LYS A 118 28.79 -3.75 -8.39
C LYS A 118 27.74 -4.55 -7.63
N ALA A 119 28.15 -5.71 -7.15
CA ALA A 119 27.31 -6.63 -6.41
C ALA A 119 26.66 -6.00 -5.15
N GLU A 120 27.26 -4.95 -4.58
CA GLU A 120 26.70 -4.21 -3.46
C GLU A 120 25.30 -3.65 -3.73
N TYR A 121 25.00 -3.22 -4.96
CA TYR A 121 23.67 -2.75 -5.32
C TYR A 121 22.65 -3.89 -5.38
N PHE A 122 23.07 -5.09 -5.78
CA PHE A 122 22.18 -6.24 -5.73
C PHE A 122 21.91 -6.70 -4.29
N ILE A 123 22.92 -6.62 -3.43
CA ILE A 123 22.78 -6.90 -1.99
C ILE A 123 21.82 -5.88 -1.35
N GLU A 124 21.98 -4.59 -1.65
CA GLU A 124 21.07 -3.52 -1.19
C GLU A 124 19.64 -3.77 -1.68
N ALA A 125 19.46 -4.12 -2.95
CA ALA A 125 18.16 -4.48 -3.49
C ALA A 125 17.48 -5.60 -2.71
N CYS A 126 18.21 -6.66 -2.40
CA CYS A 126 17.70 -7.79 -1.63
C CYS A 126 17.36 -7.38 -0.19
N ALA A 127 18.21 -6.59 0.45
CA ALA A 127 17.98 -6.10 1.82
C ALA A 127 16.72 -5.23 1.89
N SER A 128 16.61 -4.21 1.02
CA SER A 128 15.44 -3.33 0.98
C SER A 128 14.16 -4.08 0.62
N TYR A 129 14.23 -5.09 -0.27
CA TYR A 129 13.10 -5.98 -0.55
C TYR A 129 12.63 -6.73 0.70
N GLN A 130 13.55 -7.33 1.46
CA GLN A 130 13.20 -8.09 2.66
C GLN A 130 12.60 -7.20 3.75
N GLU A 131 13.19 -6.03 3.98
CA GLU A 131 12.66 -5.04 4.92
C GLU A 131 11.28 -4.52 4.48
N GLY A 132 11.12 -4.21 3.19
CA GLY A 132 9.86 -3.77 2.61
C GLY A 132 8.76 -4.83 2.77
N ARG A 133 9.11 -6.10 2.56
CA ARG A 133 8.19 -7.23 2.74
C ARG A 133 7.81 -7.42 4.20
N ALA A 134 8.77 -7.33 5.12
CA ALA A 134 8.52 -7.42 6.56
C ALA A 134 7.56 -6.31 7.02
N SER A 135 7.83 -5.06 6.59
CA SER A 135 6.96 -3.91 6.87
C SER A 135 5.55 -4.10 6.30
N LEU A 136 5.43 -4.54 5.04
CA LEU A 136 4.16 -4.78 4.38
C LEU A 136 3.31 -5.87 5.06
N ASN A 137 3.95 -6.94 5.55
CA ASN A 137 3.24 -8.06 6.17
C ASN A 137 2.39 -7.64 7.38
N VAL A 138 2.83 -6.62 8.14
CA VAL A 138 2.04 -6.03 9.23
C VAL A 138 0.67 -5.56 8.75
N PHE A 139 0.61 -4.99 7.55
CA PHE A 139 -0.62 -4.50 6.93
C PHE A 139 -1.42 -5.62 6.24
N LYS A 140 -0.74 -6.60 5.63
CA LYS A 140 -1.43 -7.73 4.99
C LYS A 140 -2.31 -8.50 5.95
N HIS A 141 -1.88 -8.67 7.21
CA HIS A 141 -2.74 -9.30 8.22
C HIS A 141 -3.92 -8.41 8.62
N LYS A 142 -3.68 -7.11 8.77
CA LYS A 142 -4.69 -6.13 9.18
C LYS A 142 -5.78 -5.90 8.12
N TYR A 143 -5.43 -5.96 6.84
CA TYR A 143 -6.32 -5.62 5.73
C TYR A 143 -6.74 -6.81 4.85
N ARG A 144 -6.33 -8.06 5.18
CA ARG A 144 -6.66 -9.30 4.42
C ARG A 144 -8.16 -9.60 4.29
N ASN A 145 -8.97 -9.12 5.24
CA ASN A 145 -10.35 -9.56 5.43
C ASN A 145 -11.39 -8.45 5.22
N TYR A 146 -11.07 -7.35 4.51
CA TYR A 146 -12.10 -6.34 4.20
C TYR A 146 -12.83 -6.73 2.91
N PRO A 147 -14.07 -7.26 2.98
CA PRO A 147 -14.87 -7.46 1.78
C PRO A 147 -15.15 -6.09 1.15
N THR A 148 -14.91 -5.99 -0.16
CA THR A 148 -15.41 -4.92 -1.02
C THR A 148 -16.93 -5.03 -1.14
N THR A 149 -17.67 -4.79 -0.06
CA THR A 149 -19.12 -4.64 -0.16
C THR A 149 -19.44 -3.27 -0.74
N GLN A 150 -19.37 -3.15 -2.07
CA GLN A 150 -20.21 -2.21 -2.79
C GLN A 150 -21.66 -2.72 -2.71
N SER A 151 -22.36 -2.47 -1.59
CA SER A 151 -23.81 -2.53 -1.62
C SER A 151 -24.31 -1.29 -2.37
N LYS A 152 -24.60 -1.45 -3.66
CA LYS A 152 -25.48 -0.52 -4.40
C LYS A 152 -26.74 -0.30 -3.53
N PRO A 153 -27.22 0.93 -3.35
CA PRO A 153 -28.49 1.14 -2.67
C PRO A 153 -29.58 0.43 -3.49
N LYS A 154 -30.18 -0.62 -2.91
CA LYS A 154 -31.44 -1.16 -3.41
C LYS A 154 -32.43 -0.01 -3.33
N LYS A 155 -32.92 0.45 -4.48
CA LYS A 155 -34.12 1.30 -4.54
C LYS A 155 -35.27 0.46 -3.98
N GLU A 156 -35.60 0.65 -2.71
CA GLU A 156 -36.88 0.19 -2.16
C GLU A 156 -37.98 0.98 -2.87
N LYS A 157 -38.70 0.31 -3.78
CA LYS A 157 -40.01 0.75 -4.23
C LYS A 157 -40.95 0.58 -3.04
N PHE A 158 -41.26 1.68 -2.37
CA PHE A 158 -42.46 1.77 -1.54
C PHE A 158 -43.67 1.65 -2.48
N LEU A 159 -44.34 0.48 -2.42
CA LEU A 159 -45.70 0.32 -2.91
C LEU A 159 -46.60 0.55 -1.70
N CYS A 160 -47.24 1.71 -1.65
CA CYS A 160 -48.39 1.94 -0.79
C CYS A 160 -49.57 1.15 -1.36
N HIS A 161 -50.19 0.33 -0.52
CA HIS A 161 -51.59 -0.08 -0.63
C HIS A 161 -52.31 0.37 0.62
#